data_AF-A0A1V5AQV6-F1
#
_entry.id   AF-A0A1V5AQV6-F1
#
_cell.length_a   1.000
_cell.length_b   1.000
_cell.length_c   1.000
_cell.angle_alpha   90.00
_cell.angle_beta   90.00
_cell.angle_gamma   90.00
#
_symmetry.space_group_name_H-M   'P 1'
#
loop_
_entity.id
_entity.type
_entity.pdbx_description
1 polymer ?
#
loop_
_entity_poly.entity_id
_entity_poly.type
_entity_poly.pdbx_seq_one_letter_code
_entity_poly.pdbx_strand_id
1 'polypeptide(L)'
;MAPIGLSSLLMGKALIGVFRGVLSSVAFLILALLIAPSMHVSPMFLLGLLLTCLTFSFLGVLAALLARSHEDMGTFGSIILLPMTFLGGTFFSLSQVPLGLKYLLYLLPLTHASLWLRAAALNQSLPWTSLLVLLIFFAAFMAGSMAAVKRMSI
;
A
#
# COMPACT_ATOMS: atom_id res chain seq x y z
N MET A 1 9.95 30.64 8.28
CA MET A 1 9.37 29.39 7.74
C MET A 1 7.87 29.60 7.66
N ALA A 2 7.26 29.51 6.48
CA ALA A 2 5.83 29.74 6.31
C ALA A 2 5.04 28.80 7.24
N PRO A 3 3.95 29.26 7.88
CA PRO A 3 3.22 28.51 8.90
C PRO A 3 2.31 27.46 8.22
N ILE A 4 2.92 26.56 7.45
CA ILE A 4 2.23 25.38 6.95
C ILE A 4 2.17 24.36 8.08
N GLY A 5 0.95 23.93 8.44
CA GLY A 5 0.78 22.87 9.42
C GLY A 5 1.54 21.61 8.99
N LEU A 6 2.24 20.96 9.91
CA LEU A 6 2.99 19.72 9.65
C LEU A 6 2.11 18.65 9.00
N SER A 7 0.82 18.63 9.35
CA SER A 7 -0.21 17.78 8.73
C SER A 7 -0.40 18.08 7.24
N SER A 8 -0.46 19.35 6.85
CA SER A 8 -0.62 19.78 5.45
C SER A 8 0.58 19.36 4.59
N LEU A 9 1.79 19.48 5.13
CA LEU A 9 3.01 19.04 4.44
C LEU A 9 3.03 17.52 4.22
N LEU A 10 2.67 16.74 5.25
CA LEU A 10 2.56 15.28 5.14
C LEU A 10 1.49 14.86 4.15
N MET A 11 0.31 15.48 4.21
CA MET A 11 -0.80 15.22 3.29
C MET A 11 -0.39 15.52 1.84
N GLY A 12 0.31 16.64 1.61
CA GLY A 12 0.81 17.01 0.29
C GLY A 12 1.81 15.99 -0.27
N LYS A 13 2.78 15.55 0.54
CA LYS A 13 3.72 14.49 0.12
C LYS A 13 3.02 13.16 -0.15
N ALA A 14 2.06 12.79 0.68
CA ALA A 14 1.28 11.58 0.47
C ALA A 14 0.40 11.69 -0.80
N LEU A 15 -0.17 12.86 -1.09
CA LEU A 15 -1.03 13.05 -2.26
C LEU A 15 -0.26 12.86 -3.57
N ILE A 16 1.01 13.29 -3.63
CA ILE A 16 1.89 13.03 -4.78
C ILE A 16 2.08 11.53 -5.00
N GLY A 17 2.30 10.76 -3.92
CA GLY A 17 2.45 9.30 -4.00
C GLY A 17 1.16 8.60 -4.42
N VAL A 18 0.01 9.03 -3.88
CA VAL A 18 -1.31 8.55 -4.28
C VAL A 18 -1.55 8.81 -5.77
N PHE A 19 -1.28 10.03 -6.25
CA PHE A 19 -1.49 10.39 -7.65
C PHE A 19 -0.66 9.51 -8.59
N ARG A 20 0.62 9.30 -8.27
CA ARG A 20 1.50 8.39 -9.04
C ARG A 20 0.98 6.95 -9.01
N GLY A 21 0.54 6.47 -7.84
CA GLY A 21 -0.02 5.13 -7.68
C GLY A 21 -1.30 4.91 -8.46
N VAL A 22 -2.22 5.89 -8.43
CA VAL A 22 -3.47 5.86 -9.21
C VAL A 22 -3.17 5.88 -10.71
N LEU A 23 -2.26 6.75 -11.17
CA LEU A 23 -1.90 6.84 -12.58
C LEU A 23 -1.35 5.52 -13.12
N SER A 24 -0.43 4.89 -12.38
CA SER A 24 0.10 3.57 -12.74
C SER A 24 -0.99 2.49 -12.69
N SER A 25 -1.86 2.51 -11.68
CA SER A 25 -2.94 1.52 -11.55
C SER A 25 -3.97 1.62 -12.67
N VAL A 26 -4.32 2.84 -13.11
CA VAL A 26 -5.21 3.06 -14.26
C VAL A 26 -4.62 2.46 -15.52
N ALA A 27 -3.32 2.66 -15.77
CA ALA A 27 -2.65 2.03 -16.91
C ALA A 27 -2.76 0.49 -16.84
N PHE A 28 -2.46 -0.12 -15.69
CA PHE A 28 -2.59 -1.57 -15.50
C PHE A 28 -4.04 -2.07 -15.64
N LEU A 29 -5.04 -1.30 -15.19
CA LEU A 29 -6.45 -1.66 -15.33
C LEU A 29 -6.89 -1.68 -16.80
N ILE A 30 -6.45 -0.71 -17.60
CA ILE A 30 -6.73 -0.69 -19.03
C ILE A 30 -6.17 -1.96 -19.69
N LEU A 31 -4.91 -2.31 -19.41
CA LEU A 31 -4.33 -3.56 -19.92
C LEU A 31 -5.08 -4.81 -19.43
N ALA A 32 -5.46 -4.85 -18.15
CA ALA A 32 -6.17 -5.98 -17.57
C ALA A 32 -7.56 -6.19 -18.21
N LEU A 33 -8.29 -5.12 -18.49
CA LEU A 33 -9.60 -5.18 -19.16
C LEU A 33 -9.50 -5.62 -20.61
N LEU A 34 -8.41 -5.26 -21.31
CA LEU A 34 -8.16 -5.73 -22.68
C LEU A 34 -7.86 -7.23 -22.75
N ILE A 35 -7.16 -7.77 -21.75
CA ILE A 35 -6.78 -9.19 -21.70
C ILE A 35 -7.92 -10.06 -21.14
N ALA A 36 -8.60 -9.58 -20.09
CA ALA A 36 -9.63 -10.31 -19.37
C ALA A 36 -10.90 -9.44 -19.22
N PRO A 37 -11.81 -9.46 -20.21
CA PRO A 37 -13.05 -8.67 -20.19
C PRO A 37 -14.01 -9.03 -19.04
N SER A 38 -13.80 -10.18 -18.40
CA SER A 38 -14.59 -10.65 -17.25
C SER A 38 -14.23 -9.95 -15.93
N MET A 39 -13.22 -9.09 -15.91
CA MET A 39 -12.83 -8.31 -14.72
C MET A 39 -13.86 -7.22 -14.44
N HIS A 40 -14.40 -7.20 -13.22
CA HIS A 40 -15.41 -6.23 -12.83
C HIS A 40 -14.80 -5.11 -11.98
N VAL A 41 -14.96 -3.87 -12.44
CA VAL A 41 -14.56 -2.68 -11.67
C VAL A 41 -15.75 -2.19 -10.85
N SER A 42 -15.90 -2.75 -9.65
CA SER A 42 -16.90 -2.31 -8.67
C SER A 42 -16.45 -1.00 -7.98
N PRO A 43 -17.39 -0.15 -7.49
CA PRO A 43 -17.04 0.97 -6.59
C PRO A 43 -16.18 0.54 -5.39
N MET A 44 -16.38 -0.69 -4.92
CA MET A 44 -15.61 -1.25 -3.81
C MET A 44 -14.16 -1.59 -4.18
N PHE A 45 -13.92 -1.91 -5.46
CA PHE A 45 -12.57 -2.09 -6.00
C PHE A 45 -11.82 -0.75 -5.99
N LEU A 46 -12.46 0.32 -6.47
CA LEU A 46 -11.89 1.68 -6.46
C LEU A 46 -11.57 2.17 -5.05
N LEU A 47 -12.45 1.92 -4.08
CA LEU A 47 -12.20 2.26 -2.68
C LEU A 47 -10.99 1.50 -2.12
N GLY A 48 -10.92 0.18 -2.35
CA GLY A 48 -9.77 -0.63 -1.95
C GLY A 48 -8.46 -0.20 -2.61
N LEU A 49 -8.52 0.18 -3.88
CA LEU A 49 -7.37 0.69 -4.64
C LEU A 49 -6.86 2.00 -4.04
N LEU A 50 -7.76 2.97 -3.81
CA LEU A 50 -7.40 4.24 -3.19
C LEU A 50 -6.82 4.05 -1.79
N LEU A 51 -7.41 3.19 -0.97
CA LEU A 51 -6.90 2.90 0.37
C LEU A 51 -5.52 2.25 0.33
N THR A 52 -5.27 1.37 -0.64
CA THR A 52 -3.95 0.79 -0.89
C THR A 52 -2.96 1.87 -1.28
N CYS A 53 -3.29 2.72 -2.26
CA CYS A 53 -2.43 3.84 -2.67
C CYS A 53 -2.11 4.77 -1.49
N LEU A 54 -3.09 5.10 -0.65
CA LEU A 54 -2.90 5.91 0.54
C LEU A 54 -1.96 5.23 1.54
N THR A 55 -2.20 3.97 1.87
CA THR A 55 -1.39 3.20 2.83
C THR A 55 0.07 3.13 2.38
N PHE A 56 0.31 2.77 1.12
CA PHE A 56 1.66 2.68 0.57
C PHE A 56 2.33 4.04 0.39
N SER A 57 1.55 5.08 0.11
CA SER A 57 2.11 6.43 0.06
C SER A 57 2.58 6.91 1.42
N PHE A 58 1.84 6.64 2.50
CA PHE A 58 2.29 6.97 3.86
C PHE A 58 3.47 6.11 4.30
N LEU A 59 3.52 4.83 3.91
CA LEU A 59 4.70 3.98 4.12
C LEU A 59 5.94 4.57 3.43
N GLY A 60 5.80 5.02 2.18
CA GLY A 60 6.88 5.66 1.43
C GLY A 60 7.31 6.99 2.05
N VAL A 61 6.37 7.81 2.53
CA VAL A 61 6.68 9.06 3.25
C VAL A 61 7.38 8.78 4.58
N LEU A 62 6.93 7.78 5.34
CA LEU A 62 7.57 7.37 6.58
C LEU A 62 9.01 6.89 6.34
N ALA A 63 9.20 6.01 5.36
CA ALA A 63 10.53 5.58 4.94
C ALA A 63 11.38 6.77 4.50
N ALA A 64 10.77 7.72 3.77
CA ALA A 64 11.46 8.93 3.32
C ALA A 64 11.95 9.84 4.45
N LEU A 65 11.27 9.82 5.60
CA LEU A 65 11.64 10.58 6.80
C LEU A 65 12.67 9.85 7.66
N LEU A 66 12.67 8.51 7.63
CA LEU A 66 13.58 7.68 8.42
C LEU A 66 14.94 7.50 7.77
N ALA A 67 15.00 7.45 6.44
CA ALA A 67 16.26 7.25 5.73
C ALA A 67 17.13 8.52 5.79
N ARG A 68 18.40 8.31 6.11
CA ARG A 68 19.39 9.38 6.31
C ARG A 68 20.21 9.63 5.05
N SER A 69 20.31 8.61 4.20
CA SER A 69 21.04 8.60 2.93
C SER A 69 20.13 8.24 1.76
N HIS A 70 20.55 8.61 0.54
CA HIS A 70 19.93 8.11 -0.68
C HIS A 70 20.09 6.59 -0.83
N GLU A 71 21.20 6.03 -0.34
CA GLU A 71 21.44 4.58 -0.31
C GLU A 71 20.47 3.86 0.63
N ASP A 72 20.09 4.48 1.76
CA ASP A 72 19.12 3.90 2.68
C ASP A 72 17.74 3.76 2.02
N MET A 73 17.36 4.71 1.16
CA MET A 73 16.11 4.62 0.37
C MET A 73 16.15 3.47 -0.62
N GLY A 74 17.28 3.32 -1.33
CA GLY A 74 17.48 2.21 -2.25
C GLY A 74 17.41 0.87 -1.52
N THR A 75 18.08 0.77 -0.39
CA THR A 75 18.09 -0.43 0.47
C THR A 75 16.69 -0.77 0.98
N PHE A 76 15.91 0.22 1.41
CA PHE A 76 14.51 0.04 1.79
C PHE A 76 13.68 -0.55 0.64
N GLY A 77 13.84 -0.04 -0.57
CA GLY A 77 13.17 -0.57 -1.76
C GLY A 77 13.54 -2.04 -2.03
N SER A 78 14.84 -2.36 -2.02
CA SER A 78 15.34 -3.68 -2.39
C SER A 78 15.12 -4.75 -1.32
N ILE A 79 15.27 -4.41 -0.03
CA ILE A 79 15.19 -5.38 1.07
C ILE A 79 13.76 -5.50 1.62
N ILE A 80 12.93 -4.46 1.52
CA ILE A 80 11.59 -4.50 2.10
C ILE A 80 10.53 -4.60 1.00
N LEU A 81 10.49 -3.65 0.05
CA LEU A 81 9.42 -3.65 -0.96
C LEU A 81 9.49 -4.85 -1.90
N LEU A 82 10.69 -5.21 -2.37
CA LEU A 82 10.85 -6.30 -3.33
C LEU A 82 10.38 -7.65 -2.77
N PRO A 83 10.89 -8.15 -1.61
CA PRO A 83 10.40 -9.40 -1.06
C PRO A 83 8.92 -9.30 -0.68
N MET A 84 8.46 -8.15 -0.16
CA MET A 84 7.05 -7.96 0.15
C MET A 84 6.16 -8.07 -1.09
N THR A 85 6.63 -7.62 -2.26
CA THR A 85 5.91 -7.73 -3.53
C THR A 85 5.81 -9.17 -4.02
N PHE A 86 6.88 -9.96 -3.90
CA PHE A 86 6.86 -11.37 -4.25
C PHE A 86 6.02 -12.21 -3.29
N LEU A 87 6.15 -11.93 -2.00
CA LEU A 87 5.51 -12.66 -0.92
C LEU A 87 4.03 -12.28 -0.75
N GLY A 88 3.64 -11.04 -1.04
CA GLY A 88 2.31 -10.47 -0.76
C GLY A 88 1.11 -11.06 -1.49
N GLY A 89 1.17 -12.32 -1.91
CA GLY A 89 0.03 -13.06 -2.46
C GLY A 89 -0.29 -12.73 -3.92
N THR A 90 0.57 -11.97 -4.60
CA THR A 90 0.41 -11.56 -6.02
C THR A 90 0.89 -12.66 -6.97
N PHE A 91 2.06 -13.25 -6.71
CA PHE A 91 2.64 -14.33 -7.51
C PHE A 91 2.38 -15.72 -6.93
N PHE A 92 2.32 -15.84 -5.60
CA PHE A 92 2.08 -17.11 -4.91
C PHE A 92 0.72 -17.11 -4.22
N SER A 93 -0.09 -18.15 -4.44
CA SER A 93 -1.34 -18.30 -3.71
C SER A 93 -1.07 -18.66 -2.26
N LEU A 94 -1.71 -17.95 -1.32
CA LEU A 94 -1.62 -18.17 0.13
C LEU A 94 -1.97 -19.61 0.58
N SER A 95 -2.66 -20.38 -0.26
CA SER A 95 -3.01 -21.78 -0.01
C SER A 95 -1.85 -22.76 -0.21
N GLN A 96 -0.84 -22.39 -0.99
CA GLN A 96 0.28 -23.28 -1.37
C GLN A 96 1.54 -23.04 -0.52
N VAL A 97 1.46 -22.11 0.43
CA VAL A 97 2.60 -21.64 1.22
C VAL A 97 2.69 -22.40 2.55
N PRO A 98 3.89 -22.82 3.00
CA PRO A 98 4.08 -23.46 4.30
C PRO A 98 3.52 -22.62 5.45
N LEU A 99 3.02 -23.28 6.50
CA LEU A 99 2.36 -22.65 7.65
C LEU A 99 3.16 -21.49 8.26
N GLY A 100 4.48 -21.65 8.44
CA GLY A 100 5.35 -20.61 8.99
C GLY A 100 5.38 -19.34 8.13
N LEU A 101 5.50 -19.49 6.81
CA LEU A 101 5.56 -18.35 5.91
C LEU A 101 4.18 -17.69 5.76
N LYS A 102 3.09 -18.47 5.85
CA LYS A 102 1.71 -17.95 5.84
C LYS A 102 1.46 -16.90 6.94
N TYR A 103 2.00 -17.10 8.15
CA TYR A 103 1.89 -16.08 9.21
C TYR A 103 2.62 -14.79 8.86
N LEU A 104 3.82 -14.88 8.28
CA LEU A 104 4.58 -13.71 7.80
C LEU A 104 3.77 -12.94 6.75
N LEU A 105 3.11 -13.66 5.83
CA LEU A 105 2.30 -13.04 4.78
C LEU A 105 1.13 -12.25 5.33
N TYR A 106 0.42 -12.76 6.34
CA TYR A 106 -0.67 -12.01 6.97
C TYR A 106 -0.20 -10.80 7.78
N LEU A 107 1.09 -10.69 8.09
CA LEU A 107 1.66 -9.50 8.71
C LEU A 107 1.91 -8.37 7.69
N LEU A 108 1.85 -8.65 6.38
CA LEU A 108 2.17 -7.69 5.34
C LEU A 108 0.91 -6.95 4.88
N PRO A 109 0.91 -5.60 4.82
CA PRO A 109 -0.23 -4.83 4.32
C PRO A 109 -0.54 -5.16 2.85
N LEU A 110 0.47 -5.53 2.07
CA LEU A 110 0.30 -5.88 0.66
C LEU A 110 -0.57 -7.12 0.46
N THR A 111 -0.47 -8.10 1.35
CA THR A 111 -1.26 -9.34 1.27
C THR A 111 -2.75 -9.03 1.40
N HIS A 112 -3.11 -8.15 2.34
CA HIS A 112 -4.49 -7.73 2.53
C HIS A 112 -5.03 -6.88 1.36
N ALA A 113 -4.19 -6.00 0.80
CA ALA A 113 -4.53 -5.24 -0.39
C ALA A 113 -4.78 -6.16 -1.60
N SER A 114 -3.89 -7.12 -1.85
CA SER A 114 -4.01 -8.09 -2.95
C SER A 114 -5.28 -8.95 -2.80
N LEU A 115 -5.54 -9.48 -1.60
CA LEU A 115 -6.75 -10.27 -1.32
C LEU A 115 -8.03 -9.48 -1.61
N TRP A 116 -8.08 -8.21 -1.18
CA TRP A 116 -9.24 -7.36 -1.39
C TRP A 116 -9.45 -7.03 -2.87
N LEU A 117 -8.40 -6.54 -3.55
CA LEU A 117 -8.47 -6.15 -4.95
C LEU A 117 -8.81 -7.35 -5.84
N ARG A 118 -8.26 -8.53 -5.55
CA ARG A 118 -8.57 -9.76 -6.29
C ARG A 118 -10.01 -10.20 -6.08
N ALA A 119 -10.51 -10.22 -4.84
CA ALA A 119 -11.89 -10.58 -4.55
C ALA A 119 -12.87 -9.61 -5.22
N ALA A 120 -12.60 -8.31 -5.16
CA ALA A 120 -13.41 -7.28 -5.79
C ALA A 120 -13.40 -7.37 -7.32
N ALA A 121 -12.26 -7.67 -7.94
CA ALA A 121 -12.14 -7.82 -9.39
C ALA A 121 -12.86 -9.07 -9.94
N LEU A 122 -12.89 -10.15 -9.16
CA LEU A 122 -13.53 -11.42 -9.49
C LEU A 122 -15.00 -11.51 -9.03
N ASN A 123 -15.59 -10.43 -8.50
CA ASN A 123 -16.94 -10.43 -7.92
C ASN A 123 -17.16 -11.52 -6.84
N GLN A 124 -16.12 -11.82 -6.07
CA GLN A 124 -16.19 -12.76 -4.95
C GLN A 124 -16.60 -12.05 -3.65
N SER A 125 -16.89 -12.83 -2.60
CA SER A 125 -17.15 -12.30 -1.26
C SER A 125 -15.97 -11.45 -0.77
N LEU A 126 -16.24 -10.18 -0.46
CA LEU A 126 -15.23 -9.23 -0.01
C LEU A 126 -14.72 -9.59 1.38
N PRO A 127 -13.40 -9.77 1.58
CA PRO A 127 -12.83 -10.09 2.88
C PRO A 127 -12.74 -8.83 3.75
N TRP A 128 -13.83 -8.54 4.48
CA TRP A 128 -13.92 -7.36 5.37
C TRP A 128 -12.81 -7.28 6.41
N THR A 129 -12.31 -8.42 6.89
CA THR A 129 -11.16 -8.49 7.79
C THR A 129 -9.89 -7.90 7.17
N SER A 130 -9.62 -8.17 5.90
CA SER A 130 -8.47 -7.60 5.19
C SER A 130 -8.58 -6.08 5.04
N LEU A 131 -9.78 -5.56 4.80
CA LEU A 131 -9.99 -4.11 4.73
C LEU A 131 -9.75 -3.44 6.10
N LEU A 132 -10.21 -4.05 7.19
CA LEU A 132 -9.95 -3.55 8.54
C LEU A 132 -8.47 -3.54 8.87
N VAL A 133 -7.75 -4.62 8.55
CA VAL A 133 -6.29 -4.68 8.76
C VAL A 133 -5.57 -3.63 7.92
N LEU A 134 -5.99 -3.42 6.67
CA LEU A 134 -5.44 -2.38 5.80
C LEU A 134 -5.66 -0.97 6.39
N LEU A 135 -6.84 -0.70 6.95
CA LEU A 135 -7.14 0.56 7.66
C LEU A 135 -6.26 0.75 8.89
N ILE A 136 -6.00 -0.32 9.65
CA ILE A 136 -5.10 -0.27 10.81
C ILE A 136 -3.67 0.08 10.35
N PHE A 137 -3.18 -0.54 9.27
CA PHE A 137 -1.87 -0.21 8.70
C PHE A 137 -1.82 1.23 8.19
N PHE A 138 -2.87 1.69 7.51
CA PHE A 138 -2.98 3.09 7.08
C PHE A 138 -2.85 4.06 8.27
N ALA A 139 -3.63 3.83 9.33
CA ALA A 139 -3.59 4.65 10.54
C ALA A 139 -2.20 4.59 11.21
N ALA A 140 -1.59 3.41 11.28
CA ALA A 140 -0.26 3.21 11.84
C ALA A 140 0.83 3.97 11.07
N PHE A 141 0.84 3.90 9.73
CA PHE A 141 1.82 4.62 8.91
C PHE A 141 1.59 6.13 8.93
N MET A 142 0.33 6.58 8.96
CA MET A 142 0.01 8.00 9.12
C MET A 142 0.51 8.53 10.48
N ALA A 143 0.19 7.82 11.57
CA ALA A 143 0.63 8.19 12.92
C ALA A 143 2.16 8.14 13.05
N GLY A 144 2.80 7.11 12.49
CA GLY A 144 4.26 6.99 12.43
C GLY A 144 4.92 8.15 11.68
N SER A 145 4.35 8.55 10.53
CA SER A 145 4.82 9.71 9.76
C SER A 145 4.70 11.00 10.56
N MET A 146 3.57 11.20 11.24
CA MET A 146 3.36 12.37 12.11
C MET A 146 4.36 12.41 13.28
N ALA A 147 4.62 11.27 13.92
CA ALA A 147 5.59 11.17 15.01
C ALA A 147 7.03 11.41 14.52
N ALA A 148 7.40 10.87 13.37
CA ALA A 148 8.71 11.07 12.75
C ALA A 148 8.96 12.55 12.42
N VAL A 149 7.98 13.23 11.82
CA VAL A 149 8.08 14.68 11.52
C VAL A 149 8.21 15.50 12.80
N LYS A 150 7.44 15.21 13.85
CA LYS A 150 7.56 15.91 15.14
C LYS A 150 8.94 15.74 15.77
N ARG A 151 9.55 14.56 15.67
CA ARG A 151 10.92 14.32 16.19
C ARG A 151 12.01 15.06 15.42
N MET A 152 11.80 15.37 14.15
CA MET A 152 12.76 16.12 13.33
C MET A 152 12.67 17.64 13.49
N SER A 153 11.56 18.16 14.04
CA SER A 153 11.37 19.60 14.27
C SER A 153 11.74 20.07 15.69
N ILE A 154 12.24 19.18 16.54
CA ILE A 154 12.80 19.45 17.87
C ILE A 154 14.32 19.38 17.75
#